data_AF-A0A0P4YFR4-F1
#
_entry.id   AF-A0A0P4YFR4-F1
#
_cell.length_a   1.000
_cell.length_b   1.000
_cell.length_c   1.000
_cell.angle_alpha   90.00
_cell.angle_beta   90.00
_cell.angle_gamma   90.00
#
_symmetry.space_group_name_H-M   'P 1'
#
loop_
_entity.id
_entity.type
_entity.pdbx_description
1 polymer ?
#
loop_
_entity_poly.entity_id
_entity_poly.type
_entity_poly.pdbx_seq_one_letter_code
_entity_poly.pdbx_strand_id
1 'polypeptide(L)'
;MSFRKSCLIFCSTVLLCFLCVQSSSSYCPDICQCYNNYLEETVWNCTNLVSVSQLWNDEHLPLYGDFQQPEYVQHLYIRDSKLDFSENMLPRFLNLKTLELSHNMINCSKHLVWLLQLSDKLQEPENIHCTSPQTFNGTQVLKALQLIYDVDSRCPERCVCELAHVPKDDQYVTVSVSCNNLGFTEIPKILPANVTIHMDLSNNRIEDVSELAKNPSYSRVTVLYLANNRIQSITSLENSNWIEQFSLLSLQGNLLQEVLLQTIMRIKYMLTYIFLYRFLPKH
;
A
#
# COMPACT_ATOMS: atom_id res chain seq x y z
N MET A 1 8.13 -7.96 -42.62
CA MET A 1 9.30 -7.59 -43.45
C MET A 1 10.31 -6.90 -42.55
N SER A 2 11.35 -7.63 -42.18
CA SER A 2 12.47 -7.15 -41.36
C SER A 2 13.34 -6.23 -42.21
N PHE A 3 13.52 -4.96 -41.81
CA PHE A 3 14.54 -4.11 -42.41
C PHE A 3 15.90 -4.48 -41.81
N ARG A 4 16.54 -5.50 -42.38
CA ARG A 4 18.00 -5.63 -42.34
C ARG A 4 18.58 -4.73 -43.44
N LYS A 5 19.33 -3.69 -43.08
CA LYS A 5 20.33 -3.09 -43.97
C LYS A 5 21.70 -3.60 -43.56
N SER A 6 22.16 -4.66 -44.23
CA SER A 6 23.56 -5.05 -44.22
C SER A 6 24.29 -4.24 -45.29
N CYS A 7 25.30 -3.46 -44.89
CA CYS A 7 26.23 -2.80 -45.84
C CYS A 7 27.17 -3.85 -46.43
N LEU A 8 27.20 -3.98 -47.76
CA LEU A 8 28.27 -4.66 -48.50
C LEU A 8 29.12 -3.59 -49.18
N ILE A 9 30.42 -3.60 -48.88
CA ILE A 9 31.41 -2.67 -49.40
C ILE A 9 31.96 -3.23 -50.72
N PHE A 10 31.77 -2.54 -51.84
CA PHE A 10 32.64 -2.65 -53.01
C PHE A 10 33.17 -1.26 -53.33
N CYS A 11 34.48 -1.10 -53.17
CA CYS A 11 35.18 0.16 -53.35
C CYS A 11 35.87 0.15 -54.72
N SER A 12 35.34 0.87 -55.70
CA SER A 12 36.09 1.24 -56.90
C SER A 12 36.04 2.75 -57.09
N THR A 13 37.18 3.36 -56.79
CA THR A 13 37.73 4.62 -57.32
C THR A 13 36.75 5.74 -57.71
N VAL A 14 36.93 6.87 -57.01
CA VAL A 14 36.54 8.26 -57.31
C VAL A 14 35.22 8.73 -56.68
N LEU A 15 35.40 9.51 -55.61
CA LEU A 15 34.55 10.60 -55.09
C LEU A 15 33.05 10.31 -54.89
N LEU A 16 32.70 9.85 -53.69
CA LEU A 16 31.58 10.32 -52.85
C LEU A 16 31.54 9.44 -51.59
N CYS A 17 32.24 9.86 -50.54
CA CYS A 17 31.96 9.33 -49.20
C CYS A 17 30.59 9.89 -48.79
N PHE A 18 29.52 9.13 -49.04
CA PHE A 18 28.32 9.29 -48.23
C PHE A 18 28.73 8.97 -46.80
N LEU A 19 28.69 9.98 -45.94
CA LEU A 19 28.67 9.78 -44.51
C LEU A 19 27.50 8.84 -44.22
N CYS A 20 27.79 7.57 -43.99
CA CYS A 20 26.92 6.76 -43.16
C CYS A 20 26.93 7.44 -41.80
N VAL A 21 25.97 8.32 -41.56
CA VAL A 21 25.60 8.71 -40.21
C VAL A 21 25.04 7.44 -39.59
N GLN A 22 25.91 6.71 -38.89
CA GLN A 22 25.49 5.81 -37.82
C GLN A 22 24.90 6.72 -36.74
N SER A 23 23.59 6.96 -36.77
CA SER A 23 22.92 7.60 -35.65
C SER A 23 22.44 6.52 -34.68
N SER A 24 23.08 6.54 -33.51
CA SER A 24 22.61 6.12 -32.19
C SER A 24 22.17 4.66 -32.00
N SER A 25 22.99 3.91 -31.26
CA SER A 25 22.48 2.81 -30.44
C SER A 25 21.58 3.40 -29.35
N SER A 26 20.29 3.55 -29.65
CA SER A 26 19.26 3.88 -28.67
C SER A 26 19.22 2.77 -27.62
N TYR A 27 19.36 3.14 -26.34
CA TYR A 27 19.13 2.21 -25.24
C TYR A 27 17.71 1.66 -25.34
N CYS A 28 17.59 0.34 -25.44
CA CYS A 28 16.33 -0.38 -25.38
C CYS A 28 16.54 -1.58 -24.46
N PRO A 29 15.77 -1.71 -23.36
CA PRO A 29 15.90 -2.86 -22.48
C PRO A 29 15.62 -4.18 -23.21
N ASP A 30 16.31 -5.26 -22.86
CA ASP A 30 16.19 -6.56 -23.54
C ASP A 30 14.77 -7.15 -23.48
N ILE A 31 14.02 -6.77 -22.44
CA ILE A 31 12.62 -7.18 -22.23
C ILE A 31 11.63 -6.33 -23.05
N CYS A 32 12.11 -5.32 -23.78
CA CYS A 32 11.31 -4.32 -24.47
C CYS A 32 11.53 -4.32 -25.99
N GLN A 33 10.48 -3.96 -26.71
CA GLN A 33 10.54 -3.51 -28.10
C GLN A 33 10.38 -1.99 -28.11
N CYS A 34 11.42 -1.28 -28.55
CA CYS A 34 11.45 0.18 -28.57
C CYS A 34 11.33 0.71 -30.00
N TYR A 35 10.47 1.70 -30.19
CA TYR A 35 10.24 2.34 -31.49
C TYR A 35 9.63 3.74 -31.30
N ASN A 36 9.58 4.52 -32.38
CA ASN A 36 8.78 5.75 -32.41
C ASN A 36 7.45 5.50 -33.12
N ASN A 37 6.36 6.03 -32.58
CA ASN A 37 5.04 5.94 -33.23
C ASN A 37 4.97 6.88 -34.46
N TYR A 38 3.81 6.93 -35.11
CA TYR A 38 3.58 7.79 -36.29
C TYR A 38 3.62 9.30 -36.00
N LEU A 39 3.57 9.69 -34.73
CA LEU A 39 3.75 11.07 -34.24
C LEU A 39 5.20 11.33 -33.78
N GLU A 40 6.11 10.41 -34.08
CA GLU A 40 7.51 10.44 -33.64
C GLU A 40 7.71 10.36 -32.11
N GLU A 41 6.70 9.89 -31.38
CA GLU A 41 6.78 9.74 -29.92
C GLU A 41 7.41 8.41 -29.53
N THR A 42 8.25 8.42 -28.50
CA THR A 42 8.99 7.23 -28.06
C THR A 42 8.09 6.24 -27.32
N VAL A 43 8.08 5.00 -27.80
CA VAL A 43 7.28 3.89 -27.29
C VAL A 43 8.17 2.74 -26.85
N TRP A 44 7.94 2.26 -25.62
CA TRP A 44 8.51 1.03 -25.09
C TRP A 44 7.40 0.02 -24.83
N ASN A 45 7.51 -1.18 -25.43
CA ASN A 45 6.60 -2.28 -25.21
C ASN A 45 7.34 -3.46 -24.57
N CYS A 46 7.13 -3.67 -23.28
CA CYS A 46 7.92 -4.57 -22.45
C CYS A 46 7.08 -5.74 -21.94
N THR A 47 7.70 -6.92 -21.84
CA THR A 47 7.06 -8.15 -21.34
C THR A 47 7.91 -8.86 -20.30
N ASN A 48 7.31 -9.74 -19.49
CA ASN A 48 8.02 -10.52 -18.46
C ASN A 48 8.82 -9.67 -17.46
N LEU A 49 8.36 -8.45 -17.16
CA LEU A 49 8.96 -7.59 -16.15
C LEU A 49 8.75 -8.24 -14.76
N VAL A 50 9.86 -8.42 -14.04
CA VAL A 50 9.87 -8.92 -12.65
C VAL A 50 10.54 -7.94 -11.69
N SER A 51 11.34 -7.01 -12.21
CA SER A 51 11.94 -5.91 -11.47
C SER A 51 12.06 -4.70 -12.38
N VAL A 52 11.75 -3.51 -11.86
CA VAL A 52 11.89 -2.26 -12.61
C VAL A 52 13.34 -1.94 -12.97
N SER A 53 14.31 -2.53 -12.26
CA SER A 53 15.71 -2.46 -12.66
C SER A 53 16.00 -3.07 -14.04
N GLN A 54 15.13 -3.93 -14.56
CA GLN A 54 15.26 -4.43 -15.93
C GLN A 54 14.94 -3.36 -16.98
N LEU A 55 14.34 -2.23 -16.59
CA LEU A 55 14.04 -1.09 -17.47
C LEU A 55 15.19 -0.09 -17.57
N TRP A 56 16.22 -0.21 -16.72
CA TRP A 56 17.41 0.62 -16.76
C TRP A 56 18.66 -0.26 -16.54
N ASN A 57 19.50 -0.39 -17.56
CA ASN A 57 20.73 -1.19 -17.46
C ASN A 57 21.73 -0.44 -16.58
N ASP A 58 21.65 -0.62 -15.26
CA ASP A 58 22.54 0.05 -14.31
C ASP A 58 24.01 -0.38 -14.46
N GLU A 59 24.29 -1.52 -15.11
CA GLU A 59 25.66 -2.01 -15.35
C GLU A 59 26.43 -1.17 -16.39
N HIS A 60 25.75 -0.33 -17.18
CA HIS A 60 26.36 0.54 -18.17
C HIS A 60 25.73 1.94 -18.06
N LEU A 61 26.16 2.72 -17.08
CA LEU A 61 26.04 4.19 -17.12
C LEU A 61 27.30 4.76 -17.79
N PRO A 62 27.29 5.14 -19.08
CA PRO A 62 28.43 5.79 -19.69
C PRO A 62 28.35 7.29 -19.38
N LEU A 63 29.47 7.84 -18.94
CA LEU A 63 29.73 9.27 -18.98
C LEU A 63 29.62 9.73 -20.44
N TYR A 64 28.58 10.51 -20.77
CA TYR A 64 28.31 11.16 -22.07
C TYR A 64 27.78 10.30 -23.24
N GLY A 65 26.61 10.70 -23.76
CA GLY A 65 26.04 10.27 -25.05
C GLY A 65 24.50 10.32 -25.09
N ASP A 66 23.92 10.71 -26.23
CA ASP A 66 22.47 10.71 -26.50
C ASP A 66 21.91 9.28 -26.54
N PHE A 67 21.63 8.72 -25.37
CA PHE A 67 20.83 7.51 -25.21
C PHE A 67 19.35 7.92 -25.16
N GLN A 68 18.44 7.10 -25.71
CA GLN A 68 17.04 7.12 -25.29
C GLN A 68 16.98 6.66 -23.82
N GLN A 69 17.28 7.58 -22.91
CA GLN A 69 17.14 7.35 -21.48
C GLN A 69 15.64 7.18 -21.17
N PRO A 70 15.30 6.44 -20.09
CA PRO A 70 13.92 6.32 -19.62
C PRO A 70 13.16 7.66 -19.56
N GLU A 71 13.90 8.76 -19.34
CA GLU A 71 13.36 10.12 -19.24
C GLU A 71 12.64 10.58 -20.51
N TYR A 72 13.01 10.07 -21.69
CA TYR A 72 12.42 10.42 -22.98
C TYR A 72 11.23 9.55 -23.38
N VAL A 73 10.94 8.49 -22.63
CA VAL A 73 9.86 7.56 -22.97
C VAL A 73 8.51 8.24 -22.73
N GLN A 74 7.68 8.28 -23.78
CA GLN A 74 6.36 8.90 -23.73
C GLN A 74 5.25 7.86 -23.55
N HIS A 75 5.41 6.66 -24.09
CA HIS A 75 4.44 5.57 -23.93
C HIS A 75 5.14 4.31 -23.45
N LEU A 76 4.69 3.80 -22.30
CA LEU A 76 5.20 2.57 -21.69
C LEU A 76 4.06 1.55 -21.61
N TYR A 77 4.20 0.47 -22.37
CA TYR A 77 3.33 -0.69 -22.34
C TYR A 77 4.04 -1.80 -21.58
N ILE A 78 3.47 -2.26 -20.46
CA ILE A 78 3.98 -3.42 -19.72
C ILE A 78 2.90 -4.50 -19.79
N ARG A 79 3.25 -5.70 -20.29
CA ARG A 79 2.30 -6.81 -20.46
C ARG A 79 2.92 -8.11 -19.96
N ASP A 80 2.08 -9.10 -19.65
CA ASP A 80 2.53 -10.46 -19.26
C ASP A 80 3.60 -10.44 -18.14
N SER A 81 3.48 -9.47 -17.22
CA SER A 81 4.47 -9.17 -16.20
C SER A 81 3.90 -9.39 -14.80
N LYS A 82 4.79 -9.52 -13.81
CA LYS A 82 4.43 -9.64 -12.39
C LYS A 82 4.85 -8.37 -11.66
N LEU A 83 3.87 -7.54 -11.31
CA LEU A 83 4.13 -6.25 -10.66
C LEU A 83 4.03 -6.42 -9.14
N ASP A 84 5.18 -6.36 -8.46
CA ASP A 84 5.32 -6.31 -7.00
C ASP A 84 6.66 -5.67 -6.61
N PHE A 85 6.86 -4.41 -6.96
CA PHE A 85 8.13 -3.72 -6.75
C PHE A 85 7.93 -2.42 -5.99
N SER A 86 8.80 -2.20 -5.00
CA SER A 86 8.81 -1.00 -4.15
C SER A 86 9.51 0.17 -4.81
N GLU A 87 10.34 -0.10 -5.81
CA GLU A 87 11.12 0.92 -6.48
C GLU A 87 10.23 1.78 -7.39
N ASN A 88 10.28 3.08 -7.13
CA ASN A 88 9.45 4.05 -7.80
C ASN A 88 10.02 4.39 -9.18
N MET A 89 9.23 4.17 -10.23
CA MET A 89 9.65 4.45 -11.60
C MET A 89 9.59 5.94 -11.96
N LEU A 90 8.85 6.76 -11.20
CA LEU A 90 8.62 8.18 -11.49
C LEU A 90 9.88 9.00 -11.77
N PRO A 91 10.98 8.87 -10.99
CA PRO A 91 12.16 9.70 -11.22
C PRO A 91 12.82 9.44 -12.58
N ARG A 92 12.55 8.27 -13.18
CA ARG A 92 13.17 7.84 -14.44
C ARG A 92 12.30 8.14 -15.65
N PHE A 93 10.98 8.26 -15.51
CA PHE A 93 10.03 8.41 -16.63
C PHE A 93 9.36 9.79 -16.65
N LEU A 94 10.17 10.85 -16.81
CA LEU A 94 9.73 12.25 -16.66
C LEU A 94 8.76 12.72 -17.77
N ASN A 95 8.89 12.21 -19.00
CA ASN A 95 8.04 12.60 -20.14
C ASN A 95 6.88 11.63 -20.42
N LEU A 96 6.57 10.74 -19.46
CA LEU A 96 5.55 9.72 -19.64
C LEU A 96 4.17 10.35 -19.84
N LYS A 97 3.55 10.02 -20.98
CA LYS A 97 2.19 10.40 -21.34
C LYS A 97 1.20 9.26 -21.11
N THR A 98 1.62 8.02 -21.36
CA THR A 98 0.76 6.84 -21.27
C THR A 98 1.48 5.69 -20.61
N LEU A 99 0.81 5.04 -19.66
CA LEU A 99 1.21 3.82 -19.00
C LEU A 99 0.08 2.79 -19.14
N GLU A 100 0.35 1.68 -19.80
CA GLU A 100 -0.60 0.59 -19.96
C GLU A 100 -0.15 -0.61 -19.14
N LEU A 101 -1.00 -1.04 -18.20
CA LEU A 101 -0.71 -2.16 -17.28
C LEU A 101 -1.78 -3.27 -17.34
N SER A 102 -2.70 -3.24 -18.30
CA SER A 102 -3.61 -4.37 -18.53
C SER A 102 -2.83 -5.65 -18.84
N HIS A 103 -3.47 -6.80 -18.58
CA HIS A 103 -2.87 -8.13 -18.81
C HIS A 103 -1.59 -8.41 -18.00
N ASN A 104 -1.50 -7.87 -16.77
CA ASN A 104 -0.45 -8.20 -15.82
C ASN A 104 -0.99 -8.92 -14.59
N MET A 105 -0.09 -9.62 -13.88
CA MET A 105 -0.35 -10.13 -12.54
C MET A 105 0.12 -9.07 -11.54
N ILE A 106 -0.82 -8.38 -10.89
CA ILE A 106 -0.52 -7.24 -10.02
C ILE A 106 -0.74 -7.63 -8.56
N ASN A 107 0.33 -7.56 -7.75
CA ASN A 107 0.27 -7.69 -6.30
C ASN A 107 0.03 -6.31 -5.68
N CYS A 108 -1.23 -6.00 -5.37
CA CYS A 108 -1.63 -4.76 -4.73
C CYS A 108 -1.17 -4.76 -3.27
N SER A 109 0.03 -4.25 -3.08
CA SER A 109 0.72 -4.11 -1.80
C SER A 109 1.21 -2.67 -1.61
N LYS A 110 1.73 -2.37 -0.42
CA LYS A 110 2.38 -1.09 -0.13
C LYS A 110 3.52 -0.75 -1.10
N HIS A 111 4.12 -1.76 -1.74
CA HIS A 111 5.20 -1.55 -2.69
C HIS A 111 4.74 -0.80 -3.94
N LEU A 112 3.49 -0.97 -4.37
CA LEU A 112 2.96 -0.35 -5.58
C LEU A 112 2.28 1.01 -5.35
N VAL A 113 2.28 1.54 -4.12
CA VAL A 113 1.57 2.79 -3.79
C VAL A 113 2.05 4.00 -4.62
N TRP A 114 3.30 3.98 -5.10
CA TRP A 114 3.82 5.01 -6.03
C TRP A 114 2.99 5.10 -7.32
N LEU A 115 2.28 4.05 -7.74
CA LEU A 115 1.44 4.06 -8.93
C LEU A 115 0.27 5.05 -8.83
N LEU A 116 -0.16 5.40 -7.61
CA LEU A 116 -1.16 6.46 -7.40
C LEU A 116 -0.72 7.79 -8.01
N GLN A 117 0.59 8.07 -8.01
CA GLN A 117 1.18 9.29 -8.57
C GLN A 117 1.22 9.27 -10.12
N LEU A 118 1.00 8.11 -10.75
CA LEU A 118 0.88 7.92 -12.20
C LEU A 118 -0.56 7.69 -12.65
N SER A 119 -1.55 7.90 -11.77
CA SER A 119 -2.95 7.62 -12.06
C SER A 119 -3.49 8.33 -13.31
N ASP A 120 -3.00 9.54 -13.61
CA ASP A 120 -3.37 10.33 -14.80
C ASP A 120 -2.72 9.83 -16.10
N LYS A 121 -1.68 9.00 -15.99
CA LYS A 121 -0.99 8.37 -17.13
C LYS A 121 -1.54 6.99 -17.47
N LEU A 122 -2.28 6.37 -16.55
CA LEU A 122 -2.82 5.03 -16.76
C LEU A 122 -3.83 5.02 -17.91
N GLN A 123 -3.59 4.13 -18.87
CA GLN A 123 -4.54 3.82 -19.92
C GLN A 123 -5.61 2.87 -19.37
N GLU A 124 -6.88 3.21 -19.56
CA GLU A 124 -8.05 2.42 -19.13
C GLU A 124 -7.94 1.88 -17.67
N PRO A 125 -7.71 2.75 -16.68
CA PRO A 125 -7.45 2.35 -15.29
C PRO A 125 -8.57 1.49 -14.68
N GLU A 126 -9.79 1.60 -15.19
CA GLU A 126 -10.95 0.79 -14.80
C GLU A 126 -10.80 -0.71 -15.11
N ASN A 127 -9.96 -1.06 -16.10
CA ASN A 127 -9.70 -2.42 -16.57
C ASN A 127 -8.49 -3.07 -15.89
N ILE A 128 -7.83 -2.35 -14.97
CA ILE A 128 -6.62 -2.81 -14.29
C ILE A 128 -6.99 -3.31 -12.89
N HIS A 129 -6.90 -4.62 -12.70
CA HIS A 129 -7.32 -5.29 -11.46
C HIS A 129 -6.15 -6.01 -10.77
N CYS A 130 -6.18 -6.01 -9.44
CA CYS A 130 -5.25 -6.79 -8.62
C CYS A 130 -5.51 -8.29 -8.82
N THR A 131 -4.45 -9.08 -8.92
CA THR A 131 -4.52 -10.55 -8.89
C THR A 131 -4.13 -11.10 -7.52
N SER A 132 -3.45 -10.30 -6.71
CA SER A 132 -3.03 -10.62 -5.34
C SER A 132 -2.90 -9.33 -4.50
N PRO A 133 -2.87 -9.43 -3.16
CA PRO A 133 -3.20 -10.61 -2.36
C PRO A 133 -4.68 -10.99 -2.50
N GLN A 134 -5.09 -12.13 -1.92
CA GLN A 134 -6.48 -12.62 -2.01
C GLN A 134 -7.51 -11.57 -1.55
N THR A 135 -7.16 -10.76 -0.55
CA THR A 135 -7.97 -9.63 -0.04
C THR A 135 -8.34 -8.62 -1.12
N PHE A 136 -7.51 -8.46 -2.16
CA PHE A 136 -7.72 -7.52 -3.25
C PHE A 136 -8.01 -8.18 -4.60
N ASN A 137 -8.12 -9.50 -4.67
CA ASN A 137 -8.28 -10.21 -5.95
C ASN A 137 -9.56 -9.76 -6.69
N GLY A 138 -9.37 -9.17 -7.88
CA GLY A 138 -10.41 -8.59 -8.72
C GLY A 138 -10.75 -7.12 -8.42
N THR A 139 -10.21 -6.54 -7.35
CA THR A 139 -10.36 -5.11 -7.04
C THR A 139 -9.55 -4.27 -8.03
N GLN A 140 -10.09 -3.13 -8.45
CA GLN A 140 -9.35 -2.16 -9.27
C GLN A 140 -8.08 -1.69 -8.53
N VAL A 141 -6.96 -1.61 -9.24
CA VAL A 141 -5.65 -1.31 -8.66
C VAL A 141 -5.66 0.04 -7.94
N LEU A 142 -6.16 1.10 -8.56
CA LEU A 142 -6.21 2.42 -7.92
C LEU A 142 -7.06 2.42 -6.64
N LYS A 143 -8.20 1.71 -6.63
CA LYS A 143 -9.05 1.58 -5.44
C LYS A 143 -8.32 0.85 -4.31
N ALA A 144 -7.63 -0.25 -4.63
CA ALA A 144 -6.86 -1.01 -3.66
C ALA A 144 -5.68 -0.21 -3.08
N LEU A 145 -4.89 0.42 -3.95
CA LEU A 145 -3.72 1.20 -3.55
C LEU A 145 -4.09 2.44 -2.74
N GLN A 146 -5.20 3.11 -3.07
CA GLN A 146 -5.70 4.24 -2.28
C GLN A 146 -6.06 3.80 -0.87
N LEU A 147 -6.76 2.68 -0.73
CA LEU A 147 -7.10 2.12 0.59
C LEU A 147 -5.86 1.74 1.40
N ILE A 148 -4.85 1.13 0.75
CA ILE A 148 -3.57 0.81 1.38
C ILE A 148 -2.89 2.09 1.88
N TYR A 149 -2.80 3.13 1.04
CA TYR A 149 -2.19 4.41 1.40
C TYR A 149 -2.93 5.11 2.55
N ASP A 150 -4.26 5.12 2.52
CA ASP A 150 -5.07 5.77 3.55
C ASP A 150 -4.93 5.11 4.92
N VAL A 151 -4.79 3.77 4.94
CA VAL A 151 -4.55 3.02 6.18
C VAL A 151 -3.12 3.22 6.68
N ASP A 152 -2.13 3.13 5.79
CA ASP A 152 -0.71 3.23 6.14
C ASP A 152 -0.36 4.64 6.66
N SER A 153 -0.84 5.69 5.98
CA SER A 153 -0.58 7.10 6.33
C SER A 153 -1.14 7.53 7.69
N ARG A 154 -2.08 6.77 8.24
CA ARG A 154 -2.70 7.02 9.57
C ARG A 154 -2.46 5.89 10.55
N CYS A 155 -1.60 4.93 10.21
CA CYS A 155 -1.21 3.89 11.15
C CYS A 155 -0.42 4.55 12.30
N PRO A 156 -0.75 4.26 13.57
CA PRO A 156 0.03 4.77 14.69
C PRO A 156 1.51 4.44 14.57
N GLU A 157 2.37 5.37 14.97
CA GLU A 157 3.82 5.16 14.96
C GLU A 157 4.19 3.90 15.76
N ARG A 158 5.11 3.09 15.22
CA ARG A 158 5.58 1.81 15.77
C ARG A 158 4.55 0.66 15.78
N CYS A 159 3.29 0.92 15.45
CA CYS A 159 2.29 -0.13 15.28
C CYS A 159 2.33 -0.73 13.87
N VAL A 160 1.69 -1.89 13.72
CA VAL A 160 1.51 -2.56 12.45
C VAL A 160 0.03 -2.56 12.10
N CYS A 161 -0.32 -2.02 10.94
CA CYS A 161 -1.69 -1.99 10.43
C CYS A 161 -1.83 -2.92 9.22
N GLU A 162 -2.83 -3.80 9.27
CA GLU A 162 -3.08 -4.79 8.22
C GLU A 162 -4.55 -4.78 7.80
N LEU A 163 -4.79 -4.82 6.51
CA LEU A 163 -6.13 -4.96 5.92
C LEU A 163 -6.60 -6.41 6.10
N ALA A 164 -7.35 -6.65 7.19
CA ALA A 164 -7.82 -7.97 7.57
C ALA A 164 -8.96 -8.48 6.68
N HIS A 165 -9.88 -7.59 6.28
CA HIS A 165 -10.98 -7.93 5.39
C HIS A 165 -11.38 -6.75 4.52
N VAL A 166 -11.38 -6.95 3.20
CA VAL A 166 -11.88 -6.01 2.21
C VAL A 166 -13.04 -6.67 1.48
N PRO A 167 -14.30 -6.29 1.81
CA PRO A 167 -15.45 -6.85 1.12
C PRO A 167 -15.48 -6.40 -0.36
N LYS A 168 -16.05 -7.25 -1.22
CA LYS A 168 -16.26 -6.93 -2.64
C LYS A 168 -17.43 -5.97 -2.87
N ASP A 169 -18.36 -5.92 -1.91
CA ASP A 169 -19.50 -5.02 -1.88
C ASP A 169 -19.21 -3.83 -0.94
N ASP A 170 -20.00 -2.75 -1.00
CA ASP A 170 -19.86 -1.51 -0.21
C ASP A 170 -20.07 -1.69 1.32
N GLN A 171 -19.75 -2.86 1.85
CA GLN A 171 -19.63 -3.15 3.27
C GLN A 171 -18.33 -2.56 3.85
N TYR A 172 -18.22 -2.63 5.18
CA TYR A 172 -17.10 -2.04 5.90
C TYR A 172 -15.81 -2.86 5.76
N VAL A 173 -14.73 -2.18 5.38
CA VAL A 173 -13.35 -2.68 5.46
C VAL A 173 -12.97 -2.86 6.93
N THR A 174 -12.31 -3.97 7.26
CA THR A 174 -11.76 -4.23 8.59
C THR A 174 -10.24 -4.15 8.56
N VAL A 175 -9.68 -3.39 9.50
CA VAL A 175 -8.23 -3.22 9.71
C VAL A 175 -7.84 -3.76 11.07
N SER A 176 -6.81 -4.60 11.10
CA SER A 176 -6.12 -5.01 12.32
C SER A 176 -5.04 -3.98 12.64
N VAL A 177 -4.99 -3.50 13.88
CA VAL A 177 -3.98 -2.55 14.37
C VAL A 177 -3.26 -3.18 15.57
N SER A 178 -2.04 -3.66 15.36
CA SER A 178 -1.21 -4.30 16.36
C SER A 178 -0.24 -3.29 16.97
N CYS A 179 -0.46 -2.97 18.24
CA CYS A 179 0.30 -2.03 19.06
C CYS A 179 0.80 -2.67 20.39
N ASN A 180 0.86 -3.99 20.45
CA ASN A 180 1.17 -4.75 21.67
C ASN A 180 2.68 -4.82 21.95
N ASN A 181 3.05 -4.87 23.24
CA ASN A 181 4.46 -4.97 23.68
C ASN A 181 5.39 -3.82 23.23
N LEU A 182 4.85 -2.61 23.03
CA LEU A 182 5.63 -1.46 22.56
C LEU A 182 5.99 -0.46 23.66
N GLY A 183 5.53 -0.69 24.89
CA GLY A 183 5.79 0.15 26.05
C GLY A 183 4.99 1.45 26.05
N PHE A 184 3.84 1.50 25.34
CA PHE A 184 2.95 2.65 25.35
C PHE A 184 2.49 3.00 26.77
N THR A 185 2.58 4.27 27.14
CA THR A 185 1.98 4.82 28.37
C THR A 185 0.68 5.55 28.10
N GLU A 186 0.47 5.96 26.85
CA GLU A 186 -0.72 6.65 26.35
C GLU A 186 -1.28 5.89 25.15
N ILE A 187 -2.58 6.08 24.92
CA ILE A 187 -3.28 5.55 23.76
C ILE A 187 -2.94 6.39 22.51
N PRO A 188 -2.66 5.77 21.35
CA PRO A 188 -2.41 6.51 20.12
C PRO A 188 -3.52 7.51 19.75
N LYS A 189 -3.17 8.69 19.26
CA LYS A 189 -4.16 9.74 18.96
C LYS A 189 -4.72 9.66 17.54
N ILE A 190 -4.02 8.97 16.65
CA ILE A 190 -4.34 8.88 15.23
C ILE A 190 -4.61 7.42 14.90
N LEU A 191 -5.70 7.16 14.17
CA LEU A 191 -6.05 5.84 13.65
C LEU A 191 -6.47 5.94 12.19
N PRO A 192 -6.40 4.82 11.44
CA PRO A 192 -7.02 4.71 10.12
C PRO A 192 -8.50 5.15 10.18
N ALA A 193 -8.89 6.06 9.29
CA ALA A 193 -10.28 6.54 9.24
C ALA A 193 -11.11 5.71 8.26
N ASN A 194 -12.44 5.82 8.38
CA ASN A 194 -13.39 5.19 7.46
C ASN A 194 -13.31 3.65 7.38
N VAL A 195 -12.68 2.99 8.35
CA VAL A 195 -12.57 1.53 8.46
C VAL A 195 -13.04 1.05 9.84
N THR A 196 -13.48 -0.20 9.92
CA THR A 196 -13.72 -0.89 11.19
C THR A 196 -12.38 -1.39 11.73
N ILE A 197 -12.12 -1.18 13.02
CA ILE A 197 -10.80 -1.44 13.60
C ILE A 197 -10.89 -2.53 14.65
N HIS A 198 -10.00 -3.51 14.52
CA HIS A 198 -9.64 -4.46 15.57
C HIS A 198 -8.27 -4.10 16.10
N MET A 199 -8.17 -3.65 17.35
CA MET A 199 -6.94 -3.07 17.90
C MET A 199 -6.41 -3.90 19.06
N ASP A 200 -5.10 -4.14 19.07
CA ASP A 200 -4.38 -4.77 20.17
C ASP A 200 -3.38 -3.78 20.80
N LEU A 201 -3.68 -3.34 22.02
CA LEU A 201 -2.84 -2.51 22.88
C LEU A 201 -2.35 -3.28 24.12
N SER A 202 -2.37 -4.61 24.07
CA SER A 202 -1.98 -5.45 25.21
C SER A 202 -0.50 -5.35 25.56
N ASN A 203 -0.17 -5.67 26.81
CA ASN A 203 1.21 -5.73 27.32
C ASN A 203 1.96 -4.40 27.19
N ASN A 204 1.29 -3.31 27.55
CA ASN A 204 1.86 -1.96 27.58
C ASN A 204 1.83 -1.42 29.02
N ARG A 205 1.94 -0.10 29.20
CA ARG A 205 1.95 0.58 30.51
C ARG A 205 0.87 1.66 30.56
N ILE A 206 -0.24 1.44 29.86
CA ILE A 206 -1.34 2.41 29.75
C ILE A 206 -2.08 2.47 31.08
N GLU A 207 -2.33 3.68 31.56
CA GLU A 207 -3.05 3.95 32.81
C GLU A 207 -4.37 4.68 32.55
N ASP A 208 -4.36 5.66 31.65
CA ASP A 208 -5.54 6.44 31.25
C ASP A 208 -6.15 5.92 29.94
N VAL A 209 -7.44 5.60 29.99
CA VAL A 209 -8.25 5.17 28.85
C VAL A 209 -9.20 6.25 28.35
N SER A 210 -9.18 7.45 28.95
CA SER A 210 -10.15 8.51 28.64
C SER A 210 -10.11 8.99 27.19
N GLU A 211 -8.97 8.86 26.51
CA GLU A 211 -8.80 9.16 25.10
C GLU A 211 -9.77 8.37 24.21
N LEU A 212 -10.06 7.12 24.57
CA LEU A 212 -10.96 6.25 23.81
C LEU A 212 -12.37 6.83 23.68
N ALA A 213 -12.87 7.47 24.74
CA ALA A 213 -14.18 8.09 24.76
C ALA A 213 -14.20 9.51 24.16
N LYS A 214 -13.05 10.20 24.16
CA LYS A 214 -12.93 11.60 23.72
C LYS A 214 -12.60 11.73 22.23
N ASN A 215 -11.85 10.76 21.68
CA ASN A 215 -11.31 10.85 20.34
C ASN A 215 -12.24 10.18 19.31
N PRO A 216 -12.80 10.94 18.36
CA PRO A 216 -13.74 10.41 17.36
C PRO A 216 -13.16 9.29 16.49
N SER A 217 -11.83 9.21 16.34
CA SER A 217 -11.16 8.16 15.58
C SER A 217 -11.41 6.76 16.16
N TYR A 218 -11.74 6.70 17.46
CA TYR A 218 -12.06 5.46 18.15
C TYR A 218 -13.51 5.02 17.98
N SER A 219 -14.37 5.80 17.34
CA SER A 219 -15.80 5.46 17.11
C SER A 219 -16.02 4.20 16.26
N ARG A 220 -15.00 3.75 15.55
CA ARG A 220 -15.05 2.55 14.69
C ARG A 220 -14.22 1.38 15.21
N VAL A 221 -13.69 1.49 16.42
CA VAL A 221 -13.02 0.38 17.10
C VAL A 221 -14.08 -0.49 17.75
N THR A 222 -14.21 -1.73 17.25
CA THR A 222 -15.22 -2.71 17.69
C THR A 222 -14.61 -3.84 18.52
N VAL A 223 -13.34 -4.15 18.29
CA VAL A 223 -12.55 -5.12 19.04
C VAL A 223 -11.34 -4.40 19.62
N LEU A 224 -11.17 -4.45 20.94
CA LEU A 224 -10.05 -3.81 21.63
C LEU A 224 -9.47 -4.71 22.73
N TYR A 225 -8.17 -5.01 22.60
CA TYR A 225 -7.39 -5.67 23.64
C TYR A 225 -6.56 -4.66 24.42
N LEU A 226 -6.80 -4.56 25.72
CA LEU A 226 -6.05 -3.73 26.67
C LEU A 226 -5.45 -4.57 27.80
N ALA A 227 -5.31 -5.88 27.59
CA ALA A 227 -4.80 -6.80 28.61
C ALA A 227 -3.38 -6.44 29.06
N ASN A 228 -3.05 -6.72 30.32
CA ASN A 228 -1.73 -6.51 30.93
C ASN A 228 -1.22 -5.08 30.77
N ASN A 229 -2.05 -4.11 31.11
CA ASN A 229 -1.69 -2.70 31.25
C ASN A 229 -1.73 -2.31 32.75
N ARG A 230 -1.78 -1.01 33.06
CA ARG A 230 -1.80 -0.47 34.43
C ARG A 230 -3.08 0.31 34.73
N ILE A 231 -4.17 -0.01 34.02
CA ILE A 231 -5.43 0.71 34.12
C ILE A 231 -6.06 0.46 35.50
N GLN A 232 -6.33 1.53 36.24
CA GLN A 232 -6.92 1.45 37.58
C GLN A 232 -8.42 1.75 37.61
N SER A 233 -8.91 2.52 36.63
CA SER A 233 -10.31 2.87 36.48
C SER A 233 -10.68 2.99 34.99
N ILE A 234 -11.94 2.64 34.67
CA ILE A 234 -12.55 2.85 33.36
C ILE A 234 -13.72 3.83 33.39
N THR A 235 -13.88 4.60 34.47
CA THR A 235 -15.06 5.49 34.67
C THR A 235 -15.28 6.49 33.53
N SER A 236 -14.21 6.92 32.87
CA SER A 236 -14.30 7.77 31.67
C SER A 236 -15.04 7.10 30.51
N LEU A 237 -14.94 5.77 30.39
CA LEU A 237 -15.63 4.97 29.37
C LEU A 237 -17.09 4.70 29.76
N GLU A 238 -17.35 4.43 31.05
CA GLU A 238 -18.68 4.13 31.58
C GLU A 238 -19.66 5.29 31.36
N ASN A 239 -19.15 6.52 31.46
CA ASN A 239 -19.91 7.76 31.24
C ASN A 239 -20.05 8.14 29.76
N SER A 240 -19.66 7.26 28.84
CA SER A 240 -19.71 7.50 27.39
C SER A 240 -20.63 6.50 26.68
N ASN A 241 -21.09 6.87 25.48
CA ASN A 241 -21.83 5.96 24.59
C ASN A 241 -20.89 5.01 23.84
N TRP A 242 -19.58 5.28 23.89
CA TRP A 242 -18.56 4.50 23.20
C TRP A 242 -18.52 3.04 23.66
N ILE A 243 -18.88 2.76 24.92
CA ILE A 243 -18.87 1.40 25.48
C ILE A 243 -19.90 0.45 24.84
N GLU A 244 -20.90 1.00 24.12
CA GLU A 244 -21.99 0.22 23.50
C GLU A 244 -21.62 -0.35 22.13
N GLN A 245 -20.51 0.09 21.54
CA GLN A 245 -20.11 -0.31 20.18
C GLN A 245 -19.16 -1.52 20.15
N PHE A 246 -18.71 -2.02 21.31
CA PHE A 246 -17.74 -3.11 21.41
C PHE A 246 -18.39 -4.47 21.20
N SER A 247 -17.92 -5.20 20.20
CA SER A 247 -18.11 -6.64 20.14
C SER A 247 -17.14 -7.37 21.09
N LEU A 248 -15.96 -6.79 21.36
CA LEU A 248 -14.99 -7.34 22.30
C LEU A 248 -14.14 -6.24 22.98
N LEU A 249 -14.09 -6.26 24.32
CA LEU A 249 -13.17 -5.46 25.14
C LEU A 249 -12.48 -6.35 26.17
N SER A 250 -11.16 -6.48 26.07
CA SER A 250 -10.35 -7.24 27.03
C SER A 250 -9.56 -6.32 27.97
N LEU A 251 -9.83 -6.43 29.28
CA LEU A 251 -9.17 -5.65 30.34
C LEU A 251 -8.38 -6.54 31.32
N GLN A 252 -8.14 -7.81 30.96
CA GLN A 252 -7.47 -8.78 31.81
C GLN A 252 -6.10 -8.28 32.31
N GLY A 253 -5.73 -8.57 33.55
CA GLY A 253 -4.39 -8.28 34.06
C GLY A 253 -4.09 -6.80 34.28
N ASN A 254 -5.12 -5.96 34.32
CA ASN A 254 -5.03 -4.57 34.79
C ASN A 254 -5.18 -4.47 36.32
N LEU A 255 -5.23 -3.24 36.83
CA LEU A 255 -5.29 -2.90 38.26
C LEU A 255 -6.67 -2.38 38.68
N LEU A 256 -7.72 -2.80 37.97
CA LEU A 256 -9.10 -2.36 38.21
C LEU A 256 -9.59 -2.82 39.59
N GLN A 257 -10.10 -1.88 40.38
CA GLN A 257 -10.65 -2.17 41.72
C GLN A 257 -12.16 -2.36 41.69
N GLU A 258 -12.85 -1.60 40.86
CA GLU A 258 -14.30 -1.60 40.73
C GLU A 258 -14.71 -1.31 39.28
N VAL A 259 -15.85 -1.85 38.89
CA VAL A 259 -16.54 -1.56 37.62
C VAL A 259 -18.01 -1.43 37.96
N LEU A 260 -18.70 -0.41 37.43
CA LEU A 260 -20.10 -0.18 37.76
C LEU A 260 -20.96 -1.32 37.20
N LEU A 261 -21.89 -1.83 38.01
CA LEU A 261 -22.83 -2.88 37.60
C LEU A 261 -23.62 -2.50 36.34
N GLN A 262 -23.99 -1.22 36.20
CA GLN A 262 -24.66 -0.70 35.01
C GLN A 262 -23.81 -0.85 33.74
N THR A 263 -22.49 -0.68 33.84
CA THR A 263 -21.54 -0.88 32.74
C THR A 263 -21.55 -2.34 32.30
N ILE A 264 -21.48 -3.26 33.26
CA ILE A 264 -21.55 -4.71 33.01
C ILE A 264 -22.89 -5.06 32.33
N MET A 265 -24.00 -4.46 32.76
CA MET A 265 -25.31 -4.69 32.16
C MET A 265 -25.44 -4.15 30.73
N ARG A 266 -24.85 -2.98 30.43
CA ARG A 266 -24.80 -2.41 29.07
C ARG A 266 -23.98 -3.27 28.11
N ILE A 267 -22.95 -3.94 28.62
CA ILE A 267 -22.10 -4.84 27.84
C ILE A 267 -22.73 -6.24 27.71
N LYS A 268 -23.65 -6.65 28.59
CA LYS A 268 -24.20 -8.02 28.70
C LYS A 268 -24.93 -8.56 27.46
N TYR A 269 -25.38 -7.70 26.55
CA TYR A 269 -26.06 -8.11 25.31
C TYR A 269 -25.11 -8.31 24.11
N MET A 270 -23.82 -7.97 24.26
CA MET A 270 -22.76 -8.30 23.30
C MET A 270 -21.78 -9.25 24.01
N LEU A 271 -21.55 -10.46 23.49
CA LEU A 271 -20.68 -11.50 24.05
C LEU A 271 -19.26 -10.97 24.36
N THR A 272 -19.07 -10.34 25.51
CA THR A 272 -17.82 -9.68 25.89
C THR A 272 -17.35 -10.26 27.21
N TYR A 273 -16.37 -11.15 27.12
CA TYR A 273 -15.69 -11.72 28.28
C TYR A 273 -14.83 -10.64 28.94
N ILE A 274 -15.43 -9.87 29.84
CA ILE A 274 -14.70 -9.06 30.81
C ILE A 274 -14.02 -10.04 31.78
N PHE A 275 -12.81 -10.51 31.46
CA PHE A 275 -11.98 -11.33 32.36
C PHE A 275 -11.42 -10.45 33.49
N LEU A 276 -12.27 -10.06 34.44
CA LEU A 276 -11.85 -9.46 35.70
C LEU A 276 -11.45 -10.59 36.65
N TYR A 277 -10.19 -10.99 36.61
CA TYR A 277 -9.62 -11.79 37.70
C TYR A 277 -9.31 -10.86 38.89
N ARG A 278 -9.87 -11.21 40.06
CA ARG A 278 -9.76 -10.58 41.39
C ARG A 278 -10.79 -9.49 41.74
N PHE A 279 -12.07 -9.87 41.82
CA PHE A 279 -12.87 -9.40 42.95
C PHE A 279 -12.61 -10.35 44.13
N LEU A 280 -11.66 -10.00 45.00
CA LEU A 280 -11.70 -10.52 46.37
C LEU A 280 -12.81 -9.74 47.09
N PRO A 281 -13.85 -10.39 47.60
CA PRO A 281 -14.84 -9.69 48.41
C PRO A 281 -14.12 -9.12 49.62
N LYS A 282 -14.17 -7.79 49.78
CA LYS A 282 -13.86 -7.18 51.08
C LYS A 282 -14.98 -7.60 52.03
N HIS A 283 -14.65 -8.48 52.96
CA HIS A 283 -15.45 -8.79 54.13
C HIS A 283 -15.52 -7.60 55.08
#